data_AF-A0A7X3KTU4-F1
#
_entry.id   AF-A0A7X3KTU4-F1
#
_cell.length_a   1.000
_cell.length_b   1.000
_cell.length_c   1.000
_cell.angle_alpha   90.00
_cell.angle_beta   90.00
_cell.angle_gamma   90.00
#
_symmetry.space_group_name_H-M   'P 1'
#
loop_
_entity.id
_entity.type
_entity.pdbx_description
1 polymer ?
#
loop_
_entity_poly.entity_id
_entity_poly.type
_entity_poly.pdbx_seq_one_letter_code
_entity_poly.pdbx_strand_id
1 'polypeptide(L)'
;MSNRRTYLAHELRAGHTVFIVTRAFVDHATGEGRYEVAEHLVASKGEPQPEPGQLPFRMHPDMARWAASKTDLWRTRRDAQREAHRRQALEDAHFAAKRKA
;
A
#
# COMPACT_ATOMS: atom_id res chain seq x y z
N MET A 1 7.20 -13.66 18.42
CA MET A 1 6.93 -12.59 17.43
C MET A 1 6.18 -13.21 16.26
N SER A 2 5.16 -12.54 15.71
CA SER A 2 4.37 -13.10 14.61
C SER A 2 5.20 -13.15 13.32
N ASN A 3 5.23 -14.30 12.65
CA ASN A 3 5.89 -14.48 11.34
C ASN A 3 5.11 -13.83 10.17
N ARG A 4 3.97 -13.17 10.45
CA ARG A 4 3.12 -12.56 9.43
C ARG A 4 3.77 -11.28 8.91
N ARG A 5 3.87 -11.15 7.58
CA ARG A 5 4.44 -9.97 6.90
C ARG A 5 3.51 -8.76 6.86
N THR A 6 2.23 -8.98 7.12
CA THR A 6 1.17 -7.95 7.16
C THR A 6 0.58 -7.79 8.56
N TYR A 7 -0.07 -6.66 8.80
CA TYR A 7 -0.87 -6.41 10.01
C TYR A 7 -2.29 -6.93 9.85
N LEU A 8 -2.86 -7.45 10.94
CA LEU A 8 -4.30 -7.61 11.12
C LEU A 8 -4.91 -6.31 11.65
N ALA A 9 -6.21 -6.10 11.42
CA ALA A 9 -6.89 -4.87 11.81
C ALA A 9 -6.74 -4.54 13.31
N HIS A 10 -6.80 -5.55 14.19
CA HIS A 10 -6.65 -5.35 15.65
C HIS A 10 -5.20 -5.05 16.09
N GLU A 11 -4.20 -5.26 15.23
CA GLU A 11 -2.80 -4.96 15.51
C GLU A 11 -2.45 -3.49 15.23
N LEU A 12 -3.33 -2.78 14.51
CA LEU A 12 -3.11 -1.41 14.06
C LEU A 12 -3.50 -0.41 15.15
N ARG A 13 -2.48 0.33 15.60
CA ARG A 13 -2.51 1.35 16.64
C ARG A 13 -1.53 2.46 16.28
N ALA A 14 -1.65 3.58 16.97
CA ALA A 14 -0.74 4.71 16.82
C ALA A 14 0.73 4.28 16.96
N GLY A 15 1.60 4.90 16.15
CA GLY A 15 3.05 4.65 16.13
C GLY A 15 3.50 3.53 15.19
N HIS A 16 2.59 2.76 14.60
CA HIS A 16 2.96 1.78 13.58
C HIS A 16 3.14 2.46 12.22
N THR A 17 4.26 2.16 11.56
CA THR A 17 4.41 2.43 10.12
C THR A 17 3.88 1.25 9.33
N VAL A 18 3.01 1.53 8.35
CA VAL A 18 2.45 0.55 7.42
C VAL A 18 2.84 0.90 5.99
N PHE A 19 3.04 -0.12 5.17
CA PHE A 19 3.38 0.02 3.76
C PHE A 19 2.25 -0.57 2.92
N ILE A 20 1.72 0.22 1.98
CA ILE A 20 0.57 -0.15 1.15
C ILE A 20 1.03 -0.21 -0.30
N VAL A 21 0.74 -1.31 -0.98
CA VAL A 21 0.97 -1.42 -2.41
C VAL A 21 -0.17 -0.72 -3.14
N THR A 22 0.15 0.38 -3.83
CA THR A 22 -0.78 1.19 -4.63
C THR A 22 -0.52 0.97 -6.12
N ARG A 23 -1.53 1.26 -6.95
CA ARG A 23 -1.39 1.28 -8.41
C ARG A 23 -1.58 2.70 -8.90
N ALA A 24 -0.56 3.27 -9.51
CA ALA A 24 -0.61 4.55 -10.21
C ALA A 24 -0.83 4.28 -11.70
N PHE A 25 -1.83 4.90 -12.32
CA PHE A 25 -1.98 4.81 -13.77
C PHE A 25 -0.88 5.63 -14.45
N VAL A 26 -0.17 5.00 -15.38
CA VAL A 26 0.84 5.66 -16.22
C VAL A 26 0.16 6.18 -17.48
N ASP A 27 -0.79 5.43 -18.01
CA ASP A 27 -1.63 5.85 -19.13
C ASP A 27 -3.09 5.47 -18.88
N HIS A 28 -3.92 6.50 -18.77
CA HIS A 28 -5.36 6.35 -18.55
C HIS A 28 -6.09 5.80 -19.78
N ALA A 29 -5.56 5.97 -21.00
CA ALA A 29 -6.20 5.51 -22.22
C ALA A 29 -6.04 4.00 -22.42
N THR A 30 -4.84 3.47 -22.14
CA THR A 30 -4.55 2.03 -22.25
C THR A 30 -4.85 1.26 -20.97
N GLY A 31 -5.02 1.97 -19.85
CA GLY A 31 -5.17 1.40 -18.52
C GLY A 31 -3.88 0.81 -17.97
N GLU A 32 -2.72 1.17 -18.54
CA GLU A 32 -1.40 0.74 -18.09
C GLU A 32 -1.06 1.39 -16.75
N GLY A 33 -0.64 0.56 -15.79
CA GLY A 33 -0.39 0.97 -14.41
C GLY A 33 1.01 0.58 -13.94
N ARG A 34 1.48 1.32 -12.94
CA ARG A 34 2.67 1.01 -12.18
C ARG A 34 2.30 0.74 -10.73
N TYR A 35 2.79 -0.37 -10.19
CA TYR A 35 2.67 -0.65 -8.77
C TYR A 35 3.77 0.03 -7.96
N GLU A 36 3.36 0.75 -6.93
CA GLU A 36 4.23 1.52 -6.04
C GLU A 36 3.93 1.20 -4.57
N VAL A 37 4.77 1.71 -3.66
CA VAL A 37 4.59 1.51 -2.21
C VAL A 37 4.41 2.86 -1.55
N ALA A 38 3.22 3.08 -0.99
CA ALA A 38 2.93 4.20 -0.12
C ALA A 38 3.31 3.87 1.33
N GLU A 39 3.96 4.80 2.00
CA GLU A 39 4.37 4.68 3.40
C GLU A 39 3.48 5.57 4.28
N HIS A 40 2.88 4.96 5.29
CA HIS A 40 1.97 5.65 6.20
C HIS A 40 2.34 5.43 7.67
N LEU A 41 2.36 6.51 8.45
CA LEU A 41 2.45 6.44 9.91
C LEU A 41 1.04 6.45 10.50
N VAL A 42 0.67 5.43 11.27
CA VAL A 42 -0.59 5.43 12.00
C VAL A 42 -0.49 6.46 13.14
N ALA A 43 -1.24 7.55 13.04
CA ALA A 43 -1.24 8.64 14.00
C ALA A 43 -2.02 8.29 15.27
N SER A 44 -1.90 9.12 16.32
CA SER A 44 -2.81 9.05 17.46
C SER A 44 -4.22 9.57 17.11
N LYS A 45 -5.24 9.15 17.86
CA LYS A 45 -6.64 9.56 17.63
C LYS A 45 -6.87 11.08 17.78
N GLY A 46 -6.04 11.73 18.61
CA GLY A 46 -6.13 13.17 18.88
C GLY A 46 -5.30 14.03 17.94
N GLU A 47 -4.50 13.44 17.06
CA GLU A 47 -3.73 14.19 16.07
C GLU A 47 -4.65 14.62 14.92
N PRO A 48 -4.58 15.89 14.48
CA PRO A 48 -5.26 16.32 13.28
C PRO A 48 -4.78 15.50 12.08
N GLN A 49 -5.69 15.24 11.13
CA GLN A 49 -5.32 14.60 9.88
C GLN A 49 -4.24 15.48 9.21
N PRO A 50 -3.07 14.91 8.85
CA PRO A 50 -1.98 15.70 8.31
C PRO A 50 -2.40 16.38 7.02
N GLU A 51 -1.92 17.61 6.83
CA GLU A 51 -2.01 18.25 5.52
C GLU A 51 -1.22 17.43 4.48
N PRO A 52 -1.71 17.34 3.24
CA PRO A 52 -0.98 16.65 2.18
C PRO A 52 0.36 17.37 1.95
N GLY A 53 1.49 16.70 2.22
CA GLY A 53 2.80 17.28 1.93
C GLY A 53 4.02 16.55 2.49
N GLN A 54 4.05 16.22 3.79
CA GLN A 54 5.23 15.58 4.39
C GLN A 54 5.05 14.07 4.55
N LEU A 55 6.02 13.33 4.00
CA LEU A 55 6.15 11.88 4.20
C LEU A 55 6.81 11.57 5.56
N PRO A 56 6.46 10.43 6.20
CA PRO A 56 5.41 9.49 5.80
C PRO A 56 4.01 10.08 5.99
N PHE A 57 3.09 9.76 5.08
CA PHE A 57 1.71 10.26 5.17
C PHE A 57 1.06 9.73 6.45
N ARG A 58 0.59 10.61 7.34
CA ARG A 58 -0.07 10.12 8.56
C ARG A 58 -1.49 9.60 8.25
N MET A 59 -1.88 8.53 8.93
CA MET A 59 -3.15 7.84 8.76
C MET A 59 -3.83 7.66 10.12
N HIS A 60 -5.11 8.02 10.24
CA HIS A 60 -5.85 7.80 11.48
C HIS A 60 -6.00 6.28 11.77
N PRO A 61 -6.00 5.82 13.05
CA PRO A 61 -6.11 4.39 13.38
C PRO A 61 -7.35 3.70 12.79
N ASP A 62 -8.50 4.37 12.76
CA ASP A 62 -9.71 3.81 12.14
C ASP A 62 -9.57 3.69 10.62
N MET A 63 -8.86 4.61 9.99
CA MET A 63 -8.54 4.51 8.56
C MET A 63 -7.57 3.36 8.29
N ALA A 64 -6.59 3.12 9.17
CA ALA A 64 -5.71 1.97 9.06
C ALA A 64 -6.49 0.65 9.21
N ARG A 65 -7.39 0.56 10.19
CA ARG A 65 -8.28 -0.59 10.37
C ARG A 65 -9.16 -0.84 9.14
N TRP A 66 -9.77 0.21 8.60
CA TRP A 66 -10.56 0.12 7.39
C TRP A 66 -9.70 -0.32 6.20
N ALA A 67 -8.51 0.25 6.01
CA ALA A 67 -7.58 -0.11 4.94
C ALA A 67 -7.18 -1.59 5.03
N ALA A 68 -6.94 -2.12 6.22
CA ALA A 68 -6.64 -3.54 6.43
C ALA A 68 -7.79 -4.49 6.04
N SER A 69 -9.03 -3.99 5.94
CA SER A 69 -10.16 -4.75 5.39
C SER A 69 -10.23 -4.75 3.87
N LYS A 70 -9.48 -3.85 3.21
CA LYS A 70 -9.51 -3.63 1.75
C LYS A 70 -8.23 -4.04 1.05
N THR A 71 -7.10 -3.99 1.76
CA THR A 71 -5.78 -4.28 1.21
C THR A 71 -4.81 -4.74 2.31
N ASP A 72 -3.74 -5.38 1.87
CA ASP A 72 -2.65 -5.79 2.75
C ASP A 72 -1.86 -4.59 3.25
N LEU A 73 -1.76 -4.45 4.57
CA LEU A 73 -0.89 -3.49 5.23
C LEU A 73 0.41 -4.19 5.65
N TRP A 74 1.48 -3.94 4.89
CA TRP A 74 2.76 -4.60 5.11
C TRP A 74 3.52 -3.97 6.27
N ARG A 75 4.23 -4.81 7.03
CA ARG A 75 5.05 -4.39 8.18
C ARG A 75 6.39 -3.78 7.77
N THR A 76 6.90 -4.14 6.60
CA THR A 76 8.18 -3.67 6.09
C THR A 76 8.06 -3.18 4.65
N ARG A 77 8.85 -2.15 4.31
CA ARG A 77 8.96 -1.63 2.95
C ARG A 77 9.43 -2.70 1.97
N ARG A 78 10.38 -3.53 2.39
CA ARG A 78 10.96 -4.61 1.57
C ARG A 78 9.90 -5.64 1.16
N ASP A 79 9.03 -6.03 2.08
CA ASP A 79 7.95 -6.98 1.76
C ASP A 79 6.92 -6.36 0.81
N ALA A 80 6.52 -5.11 1.06
CA ALA A 80 5.64 -4.38 0.17
C ALA A 80 6.23 -4.23 -1.24
N GLN A 81 7.53 -3.92 -1.36
CA GLN A 81 8.22 -3.82 -2.65
C GLN A 81 8.26 -5.15 -3.39
N ARG A 82 8.52 -6.25 -2.68
CA ARG A 82 8.45 -7.59 -3.29
C ARG A 82 7.07 -7.88 -3.86
N GLU A 83 6.02 -7.51 -3.14
CA GLU A 83 4.65 -7.65 -3.63
C GLU A 83 4.35 -6.72 -4.81
N ALA A 84 4.78 -5.46 -4.75
CA ALA A 84 4.63 -4.51 -5.86
C ALA A 84 5.28 -5.04 -7.14
N HIS A 85 6.52 -5.55 -7.06
CA HIS A 85 7.21 -6.16 -8.19
C HIS A 85 6.49 -7.41 -8.71
N ARG A 86 5.97 -8.25 -7.81
CA ARG A 86 5.17 -9.42 -8.20
C ARG A 86 3.91 -9.01 -8.98
N ARG A 87 3.18 -7.99 -8.50
CA ARG A 87 1.98 -7.46 -9.17
C ARG A 87 2.33 -6.83 -10.51
N GLN A 88 3.42 -6.06 -10.58
CA GLN A 88 3.91 -5.48 -11.84
C GLN A 88 4.22 -6.55 -12.87
N ALA A 89 4.99 -7.59 -12.50
CA ALA A 89 5.36 -8.65 -13.43
C ALA A 89 4.15 -9.41 -14.01
N LEU A 90 3.09 -9.59 -13.21
CA LEU A 90 1.83 -10.19 -13.67
C LEU A 90 1.08 -9.27 -14.65
N GLU A 91 1.05 -7.98 -14.36
CA GLU A 91 0.42 -6.97 -15.21
C GLU A 91 1.18 -6.82 -16.55
N ASP A 92 2.50 -6.72 -16.51
CA ASP A 92 3.36 -6.66 -17.70
C ASP A 92 3.17 -7.90 -18.58
N ALA A 93 3.09 -9.10 -17.98
CA ALA A 93 2.82 -10.33 -18.70
C ALA A 93 1.43 -10.33 -19.37
N HIS A 94 0.40 -9.80 -18.69
CA HIS A 94 -0.94 -9.66 -19.24
C HIS A 94 -0.97 -8.71 -20.45
N PHE A 95 -0.35 -7.53 -20.34
CA PHE A 95 -0.28 -6.58 -21.45
C PHE A 95 0.59 -7.08 -22.60
N ALA A 96 1.70 -7.77 -22.31
CA ALA A 96 2.53 -8.40 -23.34
C ALA A 96 1.76 -9.47 -24.13
N ALA A 97 0.90 -10.25 -23.46
CA ALA A 97 0.02 -11.21 -24.14
C ALA A 97 -1.02 -10.50 -25.00
N LYS A 98 -1.65 -9.42 -24.49
CA LYS A 98 -2.66 -8.65 -25.23
C LYS A 98 -2.09 -7.95 -26.47
N ARG A 99 -0.84 -7.48 -26.44
CA ARG A 99 -0.16 -6.85 -27.59
C ARG A 99 0.23 -7.84 -28.70
N LYS A 100 0.25 -9.15 -28.41
CA LYS A 100 0.59 -10.21 -29.37
C LYS A 100 -0.64 -10.88 -30.01
N ALA A 101 -1.83 -10.62 -29.49
CA ALA A 101 -3.11 -11.12 -30.00
C ALA A 101 -3.74 -10.08 -30.95
#